data_AF-A0A8H6A8V5-F1
#
_entry.id   AF-A0A8H6A8V5-F1
#
_cell.length_a   1.000
_cell.length_b   1.000
_cell.length_c   1.000
_cell.angle_alpha   90.00
_cell.angle_beta   90.00
_cell.angle_gamma   90.00
#
_symmetry.space_group_name_H-M   'P 1'
#
loop_
_entity.id
_entity.type
_entity.pdbx_description
1 polymer ?
#
loop_
_entity_poly.entity_id
_entity_poly.type
_entity_poly.pdbx_seq_one_letter_code
_entity_poly.pdbx_strand_id
1 'polypeptide(L)'
;MRPSIVIAGILALAMYALMVIVVVWSVTKSAIKDSRRYGTRFLKCELLPLTKSVLFSYSLALLLVVVLTGLFIAPANDYITYEPRVIGQREAMTAPQYFGEPSEQIVHNWHEIMEHQNIGIPADLMHELGREDEGILLPDGTYFGSIMVFHLLHCLVRLPEILRQGQGRIN
;
A
#
# COMPACT_ATOMS: atom_id res chain seq x y z
N MET A 1 3.44 15.81 23.83
CA MET A 1 4.36 16.54 22.92
C MET A 1 4.19 18.04 23.10
N ARG A 2 5.27 18.82 23.06
CA ARG A 2 5.20 20.28 23.19
C ARG A 2 4.67 20.88 21.87
N PRO A 3 3.56 21.65 21.87
CA PRO A 3 2.94 22.17 20.64
C PRO A 3 3.89 23.05 19.81
N SER A 4 4.90 23.65 20.45
CA SER A 4 5.95 24.43 19.78
C SER A 4 6.78 23.63 18.76
N ILE A 5 7.00 22.33 18.99
CA ILE A 5 7.82 21.49 18.10
C ILE A 5 7.05 21.17 16.81
N VAL A 6 5.76 20.88 16.95
CA VAL A 6 4.88 20.58 15.81
C VAL A 6 4.72 21.80 14.91
N ILE A 7 4.48 22.97 15.51
CA ILE A 7 4.35 24.24 14.77
C ILE A 7 5.66 24.58 14.04
N ALA A 8 6.81 24.42 14.69
CA ALA A 8 8.10 24.65 14.05
C ALA A 8 8.35 23.71 12.86
N GLY A 9 7.97 22.43 12.99
CA GLY A 9 8.07 21.45 11.90
C GLY A 9 7.19 21.81 10.69
N ILE A 10 5.94 22.22 10.93
CA ILE A 10 5.01 22.64 9.87
C ILE A 10 5.54 23.89 9.15
N LEU A 11 6.03 24.89 9.90
CA LEU A 11 6.59 26.11 9.32
C LEU A 11 7.85 25.83 8.49
N ALA A 12 8.73 24.95 8.96
CA ALA A 12 9.92 24.55 8.20
C ALA A 12 9.55 23.84 6.89
N LEU A 13 8.55 22.96 6.92
CA LEU A 13 8.06 22.27 5.72
C LEU A 13 7.43 23.25 4.72
N ALA A 14 6.62 24.20 5.21
CA ALA A 14 5.99 25.22 4.38
C ALA A 14 7.02 26.14 3.71
N MET A 15 8.05 26.58 4.45
CA MET A 15 9.15 27.37 3.89
C MET A 15 9.94 26.58 2.84
N TYR A 16 10.20 25.30 3.10
CA TYR A 16 10.89 24.44 2.14
C TYR A 16 10.09 24.23 0.86
N ALA A 17 8.78 23.96 0.96
CA ALA A 17 7.89 23.85 -0.19
C ALA A 17 7.84 25.15 -1.00
N LEU A 18 7.77 26.30 -0.33
CA LEU A 18 7.80 27.62 -0.99
C LEU A 18 9.12 27.82 -1.76
N MET A 19 10.26 27.47 -1.15
CA MET A 19 11.57 27.56 -1.79
C MET A 19 11.64 26.68 -3.05
N VAL A 20 11.15 25.44 -2.97
CA VAL A 20 11.08 24.53 -4.13
C VAL A 20 10.21 25.11 -5.24
N ILE A 21 9.03 25.64 -4.91
CA ILE A 21 8.14 26.28 -5.89
C ILE A 21 8.84 27.45 -6.58
N VAL A 22 9.51 28.32 -5.82
CA VAL A 22 10.23 29.49 -6.37
C VAL A 22 11.37 29.04 -7.30
N VAL A 23 12.16 28.04 -6.91
CA VAL A 23 13.26 27.53 -7.72
C VAL A 23 12.74 26.88 -9.01
N VAL A 24 11.74 26.01 -8.91
CA VAL A 24 11.13 25.35 -10.07
C VAL A 24 10.50 26.41 -11.01
N TRP A 25 9.81 27.41 -10.47
CA TRP A 25 9.24 28.50 -11.27
C TRP A 25 10.31 29.34 -11.95
N SER A 26 11.40 29.68 -11.26
CA SER A 26 12.52 30.44 -11.84
C SER A 26 13.20 29.67 -12.97
N VAL A 27 13.45 28.37 -12.76
CA VAL A 27 14.08 27.48 -13.75
C VAL A 27 13.16 27.28 -14.96
N THR A 28 11.87 27.01 -14.75
CA THR A 28 10.89 26.84 -15.84
C THR A 28 10.70 28.13 -16.62
N LYS A 29 10.60 29.29 -15.96
CA LYS A 29 10.54 30.60 -16.63
C LYS A 29 11.79 30.88 -17.46
N SER A 30 12.98 30.55 -16.96
CA SER A 30 14.23 30.67 -17.71
C SER A 30 14.26 29.72 -18.91
N ALA A 31 13.91 28.45 -18.69
CA ALA A 31 13.87 27.43 -19.74
C ALA A 31 12.85 27.75 -20.84
N ILE A 32 11.70 28.35 -20.50
CA ILE A 32 10.69 28.81 -21.47
C ILE A 32 11.22 30.01 -22.28
N LYS A 33 11.97 30.92 -21.65
CA LYS A 33 12.60 32.06 -22.33
C LYS A 33 13.68 31.59 -23.32
N ASP A 34 14.50 30.61 -22.92
CA ASP A 34 15.61 30.09 -23.73
C ASP A 34 15.14 29.09 -24.80
N SER A 35 14.05 28.35 -24.54
CA SER A 35 13.36 27.49 -25.52
C SER A 35 12.94 28.26 -26.77
N ARG A 36 12.53 29.53 -26.64
CA ARG A 36 12.19 30.38 -27.79
C ARG A 36 13.40 30.77 -28.63
N ARG A 37 14.62 30.69 -28.09
CA ARG A 37 15.88 31.00 -28.81
C ARG A 37 16.57 29.77 -29.41
N TYR A 38 16.53 28.62 -28.74
CA TYR A 38 17.38 27.46 -29.08
C TYR A 38 16.62 26.16 -29.40
N GLY A 39 15.28 26.17 -29.36
CA GLY A 39 14.44 24.99 -29.67
C GLY A 39 14.40 23.94 -28.54
N THR A 40 13.55 22.92 -28.70
CA THR A 40 13.19 21.93 -27.66
C THR A 40 14.33 21.02 -27.20
N ARG A 41 15.47 21.01 -27.91
CA ARG A 41 16.66 20.22 -27.52
C ARG A 41 17.26 20.65 -26.18
N PHE A 42 17.14 21.93 -25.81
CA PHE A 42 17.66 22.44 -24.54
C PHE A 42 16.93 21.86 -23.31
N LEU A 43 15.63 21.58 -23.44
CA LEU A 43 14.80 21.05 -22.36
C LEU A 43 15.18 19.63 -21.94
N LYS A 44 15.83 18.84 -22.81
CA LYS A 44 16.22 17.45 -22.52
C LYS A 44 17.53 17.32 -21.74
N CYS A 45 18.50 18.21 -21.93
CA CYS A 45 19.83 18.06 -21.32
C CYS A 45 19.95 18.62 -19.89
N GLU A 46 19.25 19.72 -19.56
CA GLU A 46 19.42 20.38 -18.26
C GLU A 46 18.21 20.28 -17.32
N LEU A 47 16.98 20.22 -17.85
CA LEU A 47 15.78 20.29 -17.02
C LEU A 47 15.46 18.96 -16.31
N LEU A 48 15.63 17.83 -17.00
CA LEU A 48 15.38 16.47 -16.48
C LEU A 48 16.24 16.06 -15.27
N PRO A 49 17.57 16.31 -15.23
CA PRO A 49 18.36 15.97 -14.05
C PRO A 49 18.04 16.86 -12.84
N LEU A 50 17.66 18.13 -13.08
CA LEU A 50 17.29 19.07 -12.02
C LEU A 50 15.96 18.68 -11.38
N THR A 51 14.94 18.34 -12.17
CA THR A 51 13.63 17.93 -11.64
C THR A 51 13.72 16.64 -10.83
N LYS A 52 14.53 15.67 -11.27
CA LYS A 52 14.78 14.43 -10.51
C LYS A 52 15.47 14.70 -9.16
N SER A 53 16.45 15.60 -9.14
CA SER A 53 17.18 15.95 -7.92
C SER A 53 16.30 16.69 -6.90
N VAL A 54 15.44 17.59 -7.38
CA VAL A 54 14.46 18.30 -6.54
C VAL A 54 13.44 17.32 -5.97
N LEU A 55 12.86 16.43 -6.79
CA LEU A 55 11.92 15.42 -6.33
C LEU A 55 12.55 14.48 -5.29
N PHE A 56 13.79 14.03 -5.52
CA PHE A 56 14.52 13.20 -4.57
C PHE A 56 14.74 13.92 -3.22
N SER A 57 15.16 15.19 -3.26
CA SER A 57 15.34 15.99 -2.04
C SER A 57 14.03 16.22 -1.27
N TYR A 58 12.91 16.39 -1.99
CA TYR A 58 11.59 16.54 -1.38
C TYR A 58 11.13 15.24 -0.71
N SER A 59 11.30 14.10 -1.38
CA SER A 59 11.00 12.78 -0.80
C SER A 59 11.84 12.48 0.44
N LEU A 60 13.14 12.84 0.42
CA LEU A 60 14.02 12.68 1.56
C LEU A 60 13.63 13.59 2.74
N ALA A 61 13.29 14.85 2.47
CA ALA A 61 12.84 15.80 3.49
C ALA A 61 11.49 15.37 4.11
N LEU A 62 10.56 14.88 3.28
CA LEU A 62 9.29 14.34 3.74
C LEU A 62 9.51 13.09 4.61
N LEU A 63 10.37 12.16 4.19
CA LEU A 63 10.75 11.00 4.99
C LEU A 63 11.35 11.42 6.33
N LEU A 64 12.26 12.39 6.31
CA LEU A 64 12.90 12.91 7.53
C LEU A 64 11.87 13.53 8.47
N VAL A 65 10.90 14.28 7.96
CA VAL A 65 9.80 14.85 8.76
C VAL A 65 8.92 13.75 9.33
N VAL A 66 8.51 12.76 8.53
CA VAL A 66 7.70 11.62 9.00
C VAL A 66 8.42 10.84 10.11
N VAL A 67 9.72 10.58 9.95
CA VAL A 67 10.55 9.91 10.96
C VAL A 67 10.71 10.76 12.22
N LEU A 68 11.04 12.05 12.08
CA LEU A 68 11.29 12.95 13.22
C LEU A 68 10.02 13.35 13.97
N THR A 69 8.87 13.40 13.29
CA THR A 69 7.57 13.74 13.91
C THR A 69 6.84 12.52 14.48
N GLY A 70 7.34 11.31 14.25
CA GLY A 70 6.73 10.09 14.80
C GLY A 70 5.37 9.76 14.19
N LEU A 71 5.11 10.13 12.93
CA LEU A 71 3.84 9.82 12.24
C LEU A 71 3.61 8.31 12.04
N PHE A 72 4.55 7.46 12.46
CA PHE A 72 4.39 6.00 12.54
C PHE A 72 3.72 5.51 13.84
N ILE A 73 3.40 6.41 14.78
CA ILE A 73 2.68 6.02 15.99
C ILE A 73 1.20 5.85 15.63
N ALA A 74 0.79 4.59 15.43
CA ALA A 74 -0.62 4.27 15.36
C ALA A 74 -1.30 4.74 16.66
N PRO A 75 -2.52 5.30 16.63
CA PRO A 75 -3.21 5.78 17.82
C PRO A 75 -3.44 4.69 18.89
N ALA A 76 -3.29 3.42 18.53
CA ALA A 76 -3.38 2.28 19.44
C ALA A 76 -2.02 1.83 20.01
N ASN A 77 -0.89 2.46 19.65
CA ASN A 77 0.44 1.96 19.98
C ASN A 77 0.68 1.87 21.50
N ASP A 78 0.11 2.79 22.28
CA ASP A 78 0.18 2.77 23.75
C ASP A 78 -0.63 1.63 24.39
N TYR A 79 -1.51 1.00 23.61
CA TYR A 79 -2.34 -0.14 24.03
C TYR A 79 -1.86 -1.47 23.45
N ILE A 80 -0.83 -1.47 22.60
CA ILE A 80 -0.25 -2.68 22.01
C ILE A 80 0.88 -3.17 22.92
N THR A 81 0.67 -4.33 23.54
CA THR A 81 1.74 -5.05 24.26
C THR A 81 2.28 -6.15 23.37
N TYR A 82 3.55 -6.06 22.98
CA TYR A 82 4.22 -7.11 22.22
C TYR A 82 4.67 -8.23 23.16
N GLU A 83 4.05 -9.40 23.05
CA GLU A 83 4.51 -10.61 23.72
C GLU A 83 5.01 -11.59 22.67
N PRO A 84 6.31 -11.92 22.64
CA PRO A 84 6.81 -12.97 21.75
C PRO A 84 6.17 -14.29 22.16
N ARG A 85 5.33 -14.85 21.29
CA ARG A 85 4.70 -16.15 21.50
C ARG A 85 5.19 -17.13 20.45
N VAL A 86 5.69 -18.27 20.91
CA VAL A 86 5.79 -19.46 20.06
C VAL A 86 4.37 -20.00 19.94
N ILE A 87 3.67 -19.57 18.90
CA ILE A 87 2.44 -20.24 18.49
C ILE A 87 2.92 -21.55 17.89
N GLY A 88 2.69 -22.67 18.59
CA GLY A 88 2.88 -23.97 17.97
C GLY A 88 2.04 -23.99 16.69
N GLN A 89 2.68 -24.17 15.54
CA GLN A 89 1.99 -24.38 14.27
C GLN A 89 1.17 -25.67 14.44
N ARG A 90 -0.07 -25.51 14.91
CA ARG A 90 -1.04 -26.60 15.04
C ARG A 90 -1.73 -26.87 13.70
N GLU A 91 -1.06 -26.56 12.59
CA GLU A 91 -0.99 -27.51 11.49
C GLU A 91 -0.05 -28.65 11.91
N ALA A 92 -0.24 -29.18 13.12
CA ALA A 92 0.26 -30.49 13.38
C ALA A 92 -0.53 -31.34 12.38
N MET A 93 0.15 -31.89 11.37
CA MET A 93 -0.37 -32.92 10.47
C MET A 93 -1.01 -34.11 11.22
N THR A 94 -0.96 -34.11 12.56
CA THR A 94 -1.54 -35.05 13.50
C THR A 94 -2.96 -34.70 13.95
N ALA A 95 -3.63 -33.69 13.37
CA ALA A 95 -5.08 -33.54 13.49
C ALA A 95 -5.84 -33.97 12.22
N PRO A 96 -5.81 -35.26 11.83
CA PRO A 96 -6.56 -35.76 10.67
C PRO A 96 -8.09 -35.75 10.90
N GLN A 97 -8.59 -35.31 12.06
CA GLN A 97 -10.02 -35.39 12.38
C GLN A 97 -10.93 -34.59 11.41
N TYR A 98 -10.36 -33.62 10.70
CA TYR A 98 -11.03 -32.86 9.64
C TYR A 98 -10.33 -32.97 8.28
N PHE A 99 -9.26 -33.77 8.17
CA PHE A 99 -8.56 -34.04 6.93
C PHE A 99 -8.81 -35.51 6.55
N GLY A 100 -9.86 -35.71 5.75
CA GLY A 100 -10.12 -36.95 5.02
C GLY A 100 -10.32 -36.64 3.54
N GLU A 101 -10.49 -37.67 2.72
CA GLU A 101 -10.92 -37.47 1.34
C GLU A 101 -12.25 -36.68 1.37
N PRO A 102 -12.32 -35.51 0.70
CA PRO A 102 -13.53 -34.72 0.70
C PRO A 102 -14.67 -35.54 0.09
N SER A 103 -15.81 -35.60 0.76
CA SER A 103 -16.99 -36.27 0.19
C SER A 103 -17.42 -35.55 -1.09
N GLU A 104 -18.08 -36.26 -2.00
CA GLU A 104 -18.65 -35.64 -3.21
C GLU A 104 -19.52 -34.42 -2.87
N GLN A 105 -20.27 -34.49 -1.77
CA GLN A 105 -21.07 -33.37 -1.27
C GLN A 105 -20.21 -32.16 -0.86
N ILE A 106 -19.10 -32.38 -0.14
CA ILE A 106 -18.19 -31.29 0.26
C ILE A 106 -17.56 -30.67 -0.98
N VAL A 107 -17.11 -31.48 -1.94
CA VAL A 107 -16.53 -31.01 -3.21
C VAL A 107 -17.56 -30.19 -4.00
N HIS A 108 -18.80 -30.68 -4.10
CA HIS A 108 -19.89 -29.99 -4.77
C HIS A 108 -20.20 -28.65 -4.12
N ASN A 109 -20.38 -28.61 -2.80
CA ASN A 109 -20.67 -27.37 -2.08
C ASN A 109 -19.53 -26.34 -2.21
N TRP A 110 -18.27 -26.78 -2.16
CA TRP A 110 -17.13 -25.89 -2.39
C TRP A 110 -17.10 -25.38 -3.84
N HIS A 111 -17.45 -26.22 -4.81
CA HIS A 111 -17.57 -25.80 -6.21
C HIS A 111 -18.63 -24.71 -6.36
N GLU A 112 -19.84 -24.89 -5.81
CA GLU A 112 -20.91 -23.89 -5.86
C GLU A 112 -20.52 -22.57 -5.19
N ILE A 113 -19.86 -22.63 -4.03
CA ILE A 113 -19.39 -21.44 -3.31
C ILE A 113 -18.32 -20.69 -4.12
N MET A 114 -17.42 -21.41 -4.78
CA MET A 114 -16.27 -20.85 -5.48
C MET A 114 -16.52 -20.57 -6.98
N GLU A 115 -17.68 -20.95 -7.52
CA GLU A 115 -18.00 -20.86 -8.95
C GLU A 115 -17.79 -19.44 -9.50
N HIS A 116 -18.13 -18.43 -8.71
CA HIS A 116 -18.04 -17.02 -9.07
C HIS A 116 -16.96 -16.27 -8.30
N GLN A 117 -15.96 -16.98 -7.75
CA GLN A 117 -14.88 -16.35 -6.99
C GLN A 117 -13.98 -15.47 -7.85
N ASN A 118 -13.86 -15.82 -9.14
CA ASN A 118 -13.05 -15.13 -10.12
C ASN A 118 -13.97 -14.31 -11.01
N ILE A 119 -13.59 -13.06 -11.25
CA ILE A 119 -14.35 -12.10 -12.04
C ILE A 119 -13.45 -11.49 -13.11
N GLY A 120 -14.03 -11.17 -14.26
CA GLY A 120 -13.39 -10.35 -15.28
C GLY A 120 -13.57 -8.87 -14.95
N ILE A 121 -12.47 -8.17 -14.69
CA ILE A 121 -12.43 -6.73 -14.51
C ILE A 121 -12.37 -6.08 -15.89
N PRO A 122 -13.29 -5.16 -16.23
CA PRO A 122 -13.28 -4.47 -17.51
C PRO A 122 -11.97 -3.70 -17.77
N ALA A 123 -11.51 -3.70 -19.03
CA ALA A 123 -10.26 -3.06 -19.42
C ALA A 123 -10.29 -1.52 -19.27
N ASP A 124 -11.44 -0.90 -19.49
CA ASP A 124 -11.68 0.53 -19.28
C ASP A 124 -11.52 0.91 -17.80
N LEU A 125 -12.01 0.07 -16.87
CA LEU A 125 -11.81 0.28 -15.44
C LEU A 125 -10.33 0.15 -15.06
N MET A 126 -9.61 -0.84 -15.61
CA MET A 126 -8.17 -0.99 -15.37
C MET A 126 -7.37 0.22 -15.92
N HIS A 127 -7.82 0.76 -17.05
CA HIS A 127 -7.26 1.98 -17.64
C HIS A 127 -7.52 3.22 -16.78
N GLU A 128 -8.74 3.39 -16.28
CA GLU A 128 -9.09 4.49 -15.37
C GLU A 128 -8.24 4.46 -14.09
N LEU A 129 -7.94 3.26 -13.60
CA LEU A 129 -7.09 3.05 -12.42
C LEU A 129 -5.59 3.22 -12.71
N GLY A 130 -5.17 3.22 -13.99
CA GLY A 130 -3.76 3.26 -14.39
C GLY A 130 -2.97 2.03 -13.93
N ARG A 131 -3.61 0.85 -13.96
CA ARG A 131 -3.07 -0.43 -13.45
C ARG A 131 -2.98 -1.53 -14.50
N GLU A 132 -3.02 -1.17 -15.77
CA GLU A 132 -3.01 -2.12 -16.88
C GLU A 132 -1.74 -3.00 -16.89
N ASP A 133 -0.63 -2.50 -16.35
CA ASP A 133 0.65 -3.22 -16.22
C ASP A 133 0.72 -4.13 -14.98
N GLU A 134 -0.20 -3.98 -14.03
CA GLU A 134 -0.30 -4.80 -12.81
C GLU A 134 -1.25 -6.00 -12.97
N GLY A 135 -2.19 -5.93 -13.91
CA GLY A 135 -3.25 -6.92 -14.08
C GLY A 135 -2.86 -8.10 -14.98
N ILE A 136 -3.56 -9.23 -14.82
CA ILE A 136 -3.45 -10.39 -15.73
C ILE A 136 -4.57 -10.29 -16.78
N LEU A 137 -4.21 -9.97 -18.03
CA LEU A 137 -5.17 -9.90 -19.14
C LEU A 137 -5.61 -11.31 -19.58
N LEU A 138 -6.92 -11.52 -19.66
CA LEU A 138 -7.55 -12.75 -20.11
C LEU A 138 -7.85 -12.71 -21.62
N PRO A 139 -8.07 -13.87 -22.28
CA PRO A 139 -8.31 -13.94 -23.73
C PRO A 139 -9.56 -13.18 -24.20
N ASP A 140 -10.53 -12.94 -23.32
CA ASP A 140 -11.75 -12.20 -23.60
C ASP A 140 -11.57 -10.67 -23.51
N GLY A 141 -10.36 -10.20 -23.20
CA GLY A 141 -10.02 -8.78 -23.06
C GLY A 141 -10.30 -8.20 -21.67
N THR A 142 -10.78 -8.99 -20.72
CA THR A 142 -10.92 -8.58 -19.32
C THR A 142 -9.66 -8.88 -18.51
N TYR A 143 -9.52 -8.28 -17.33
CA TYR A 143 -8.43 -8.57 -16.40
C TYR A 143 -8.90 -9.51 -15.29
N PHE A 144 -8.05 -10.42 -14.85
CA PHE A 144 -8.36 -11.31 -13.73
C PHE A 144 -8.57 -10.51 -12.43
N GLY A 145 -9.70 -10.75 -11.78
CA GLY A 145 -10.01 -10.28 -10.44
C GLY A 145 -10.57 -11.41 -9.57
N SER A 146 -10.52 -11.21 -8.25
CA SER A 146 -11.16 -12.10 -7.29
C SER A 146 -11.87 -11.31 -6.20
N ILE A 147 -12.99 -11.83 -5.71
CA ILE A 147 -13.80 -11.16 -4.69
C ILE A 147 -13.13 -11.35 -3.30
N MET A 148 -12.82 -10.24 -2.62
CA MET A 148 -12.15 -10.20 -1.32
C MET A 148 -12.88 -10.98 -0.19
N VAL A 149 -14.16 -11.29 -0.37
CA VAL A 149 -14.96 -12.05 0.62
C VAL A 149 -14.34 -13.42 0.93
N PHE A 150 -13.71 -14.07 -0.05
CA PHE A 150 -13.00 -15.34 0.14
C PHE A 150 -11.66 -15.17 0.87
N HIS A 151 -11.04 -13.98 0.76
CA HIS A 151 -9.89 -13.62 1.58
C HIS A 151 -10.29 -13.40 3.05
N LEU A 152 -11.46 -12.82 3.29
CA LEU A 152 -11.99 -12.62 4.64
C LEU A 152 -12.43 -13.93 5.30
N LEU A 153 -12.99 -14.87 4.54
CA LEU A 153 -13.51 -16.13 5.09
C LEU A 153 -12.41 -17.03 5.67
N HIS A 154 -11.26 -17.16 5.00
CA HIS A 154 -10.15 -17.94 5.55
C HIS A 154 -9.52 -17.26 6.79
N CYS A 155 -9.60 -15.93 6.89
CA CYS A 155 -9.20 -15.18 8.07
C CYS A 155 -10.21 -15.34 9.23
N LEU A 156 -11.51 -15.38 8.94
CA LEU A 156 -12.58 -15.55 9.94
C LEU A 156 -12.56 -16.91 10.61
N VAL A 157 -12.22 -17.99 9.88
CA VAL A 157 -12.02 -19.33 10.47
C VAL A 157 -10.92 -19.31 11.55
N ARG A 158 -9.95 -18.39 11.44
CA ARG A 158 -8.83 -18.24 12.38
C ARG A 158 -9.17 -17.35 13.59
N LEU A 159 -10.21 -16.52 13.52
CA LEU A 159 -10.58 -15.58 14.59
C LEU A 159 -10.98 -16.27 15.91
N PRO A 160 -11.85 -17.31 15.92
CA PRO A 160 -12.24 -18.00 17.15
C PRO A 160 -11.04 -18.66 17.86
N GLU A 161 -10.08 -19.20 17.10
CA GLU A 161 -8.87 -19.82 17.64
C GLU A 161 -7.97 -18.78 18.33
N ILE A 162 -7.77 -17.61 17.70
CA ILE A 162 -7.00 -16.50 18.26
C ILE A 162 -7.68 -15.97 19.55
N LEU A 163 -9.00 -15.80 19.54
CA LEU A 163 -9.75 -15.31 20.70
C LEU A 163 -9.71 -16.31 21.87
N ARG A 164 -9.83 -17.61 21.60
CA ARG A 164 -9.81 -18.66 22.63
C ARG A 164 -8.45 -18.78 23.32
N GLN A 165 -7.35 -18.58 22.59
CA GLN A 165 -6.01 -18.52 23.18
C GLN A 165 -5.79 -17.28 24.06
N GLY A 166 -6.47 -16.16 23.77
CA GLY A 166 -6.48 -14.97 24.62
C GLY A 166 -7.26 -15.13 25.92
N GLN A 167 -8.31 -15.96 25.92
CA GLN A 167 -9.22 -16.14 27.06
C GLN A 167 -8.76 -17.17 28.10
N GLY A 168 -7.80 -18.04 27.77
CA GLY A 168 -7.24 -19.03 28.71
C GLY A 168 -6.36 -18.47 29.83
N ARG A 169 -6.27 -17.14 29.98
CA ARG A 169 -5.46 -16.46 31.02
C ARG A 169 -6.28 -15.62 32.00
N ILE A 170 -7.61 -15.68 31.92
CA ILE A 170 -8.52 -15.07 32.90
C ILE A 170 -9.06 -16.19 33.81
N ASN A 171 -8.20 -16.73 34.68
CA ASN A 171 -8.52 -17.51 35.88
C ASN A 171 -7.24 -17.71 36.70
#